data_AF-A0A3N5J9I5-F1
#
_entry.id   AF-A0A3N5J9I5-F1
#
_cell.length_a   1.000
_cell.length_b   1.000
_cell.length_c   1.000
_cell.angle_alpha   90.00
_cell.angle_beta   90.00
_cell.angle_gamma   90.00
#
_symmetry.space_group_name_H-M   'P 1'
#
loop_
_entity.id
_entity.type
_entity.pdbx_description
1 polymer ?
#
loop_
_entity_poly.entity_id
_entity_poly.type
_entity_poly.pdbx_seq_one_letter_code
_entity_poly.pdbx_strand_id
1 'polypeptide(L)' 'MPKTSRLNKEWHLANPMPKKATLEQRIAWHAEHVQNCACREMPPSIAAEIRKRKSESGKRNP' A
#
# COMPACT_ATOMS: atom_id res chain seq x y z
N MET A 1 -18.34 0.61 -16.61
CA MET A 1 -17.06 0.76 -17.32
C MET A 1 -16.02 -0.09 -16.61
N PRO A 2 -15.38 -1.07 -17.26
CA PRO A 2 -14.38 -1.89 -16.57
C PRO A 2 -13.15 -1.01 -16.30
N LYS A 3 -12.84 -0.76 -15.01
CA LYS A 3 -11.59 -0.09 -14.62
C LYS A 3 -10.43 -0.97 -15.08
N THR A 4 -9.74 -0.58 -16.13
CA THR A 4 -8.58 -1.33 -16.64
C THR A 4 -7.43 -1.14 -15.65
N SER A 5 -7.27 -2.09 -14.76
CA SER A 5 -6.24 -2.11 -13.73
C SER A 5 -4.86 -2.24 -14.39
N ARG A 6 -4.15 -1.11 -14.60
CA ARG A 6 -2.84 -1.10 -15.26
C ARG A 6 -1.79 -1.76 -14.36
N LEU A 7 -1.35 -2.96 -14.76
CA LEU A 7 -0.26 -3.69 -14.12
C LEU A 7 1.10 -3.17 -14.58
N ASN A 8 1.91 -2.71 -13.63
CA ASN A 8 3.32 -2.41 -13.85
C ASN A 8 4.18 -3.63 -13.47
N LYS A 9 4.49 -4.46 -14.46
CA LYS A 9 5.23 -5.72 -14.26
C LYS A 9 6.64 -5.48 -13.70
N GLU A 10 7.35 -4.48 -14.21
CA GLU A 10 8.71 -4.14 -13.78
C GLU A 10 8.76 -3.81 -12.29
N TRP A 11 7.81 -2.99 -11.83
CA TRP A 11 7.72 -2.64 -10.42
C TRP A 11 7.45 -3.87 -9.54
N HIS A 12 6.58 -4.80 -9.97
CA HIS A 12 6.32 -6.04 -9.21
C HIS A 12 7.53 -6.97 -9.13
N LEU A 13 8.36 -7.01 -10.18
CA LEU A 13 9.59 -7.81 -10.20
C LEU A 13 10.65 -7.21 -9.27
N ALA A 14 10.78 -5.88 -9.24
CA ALA A 14 11.70 -5.18 -8.35
C ALA A 14 11.22 -5.16 -6.89
N ASN A 15 9.90 -5.08 -6.68
CA ASN A 15 9.28 -4.95 -5.36
C ASN A 15 8.27 -6.09 -5.13
N PRO A 16 8.70 -7.34 -4.98
CA PRO A 16 7.81 -8.44 -4.64
C PRO A 16 7.36 -8.33 -3.18
N MET A 17 6.08 -8.63 -2.90
CA MET A 17 5.58 -8.69 -1.53
C MET A 17 6.26 -9.87 -0.79
N PRO A 18 6.88 -9.65 0.39
CA PRO A 18 7.46 -10.72 1.17
C PRO A 18 6.42 -11.76 1.62
N LYS A 19 6.76 -13.05 1.59
CA LYS A 19 5.84 -14.15 1.99
C LYS A 19 5.33 -14.02 3.43
N LYS A 20 6.16 -13.49 4.33
CA LYS A 20 5.83 -13.22 5.74
C LYS A 20 5.91 -11.72 6.03
N ALA A 21 5.35 -10.90 5.14
CA ALA A 21 5.37 -9.45 5.30
C ALA A 21 4.64 -9.04 6.59
N THR A 22 5.31 -8.26 7.42
CA THR A 22 4.72 -7.59 8.58
C THR A 22 3.68 -6.57 8.12
N LEU A 23 2.85 -6.11 9.06
CA LEU A 23 1.84 -5.09 8.76
C LEU A 23 2.48 -3.81 8.19
N GLU A 24 3.61 -3.39 8.72
CA GLU A 24 4.35 -2.21 8.26
C GLU A 24 4.89 -2.39 6.84
N GLN A 25 5.49 -3.55 6.55
CA GLN A 25 5.97 -3.87 5.21
C GLN A 25 4.82 -3.88 4.19
N ARG A 26 3.67 -4.44 4.57
CA ARG A 26 2.47 -4.44 3.71
C ARG A 26 1.98 -3.02 3.44
N ILE A 27 1.97 -2.17 4.46
CA ILE A 27 1.54 -0.77 4.31
C ILE A 27 2.47 -0.01 3.38
N ALA A 28 3.78 -0.08 3.60
CA ALA A 28 4.78 0.57 2.76
C ALA A 28 4.67 0.10 1.31
N TRP A 29 4.62 -1.22 1.11
CA TRP A 29 4.46 -1.82 -0.21
C TRP A 29 3.17 -1.36 -0.90
N HIS A 30 2.04 -1.32 -0.20
CA HIS A 30 0.77 -0.88 -0.77
C HIS A 30 0.75 0.62 -1.09
N ALA A 31 1.43 1.46 -0.29
CA ALA A 31 1.56 2.89 -0.53
C ALA A 31 2.37 3.19 -1.79
N GLU A 32 3.45 2.43 -2.05
CA GLU A 32 4.23 2.53 -3.27
C GLU A 32 3.54 1.88 -4.47
N HIS A 33 2.87 0.75 -4.25
CA HIS A 33 2.12 0.03 -5.28
C HIS A 33 1.12 0.96 -5.94
N VAL A 34 0.25 1.66 -5.19
CA VAL A 34 -0.78 2.53 -5.79
C VAL A 34 -0.22 3.69 -6.61
N GLN A 35 1.03 4.09 -6.39
CA GLN A 35 1.71 5.14 -7.16
C GLN A 35 2.29 4.60 -8.47
N ASN A 36 2.77 3.35 -8.46
CA ASN A 36 3.48 2.74 -9.59
C ASN A 36 2.62 1.78 -10.42
N CYS A 37 1.57 1.21 -9.81
CA CYS A 37 0.76 0.11 -10.31
C CYS A 37 -0.69 0.19 -9.79
N ALA A 38 -1.66 0.13 -10.69
CA ALA A 38 -3.08 0.15 -10.35
C ALA A 38 -3.74 -1.22 -10.60
N CYS A 39 -2.96 -2.31 -10.59
CA CYS A 39 -3.46 -3.65 -10.90
C CYS A 39 -4.50 -4.15 -9.89
N ARG A 40 -4.47 -3.62 -8.67
CA ARG A 40 -5.34 -4.03 -7.57
C ARG A 40 -5.62 -2.86 -6.63
N GLU A 41 -6.88 -2.74 -6.20
CA GLU A 41 -7.27 -1.80 -5.15
C GLU A 41 -6.66 -2.18 -3.80
N MET A 42 -6.35 -1.17 -2.99
CA MET A 42 -5.76 -1.36 -1.66
C MET A 42 -6.78 -2.07 -0.73
N PRO A 43 -6.37 -3.11 0.00
CA PRO A 43 -7.25 -3.78 0.95
C PRO A 43 -7.77 -2.81 2.03
N PRO A 44 -9.04 -2.92 2.46
CA PRO A 44 -9.63 -2.00 3.41
C PRO A 44 -8.92 -2.03 4.78
N SER A 45 -8.39 -3.18 5.20
CA SER A 45 -7.60 -3.30 6.44
C SER A 45 -6.31 -2.47 6.41
N ILE A 46 -5.61 -2.46 5.28
CA ILE A 46 -4.39 -1.67 5.08
C ILE A 46 -4.73 -0.18 4.98
N ALA A 47 -5.78 0.16 4.24
CA ALA A 47 -6.26 1.54 4.13
C ALA A 47 -6.67 2.12 5.50
N ALA A 48 -7.35 1.33 6.34
CA ALA A 48 -7.71 1.72 7.70
C ALA A 48 -6.47 1.96 8.57
N GLU A 49 -5.46 1.08 8.51
CA GLU A 49 -4.20 1.25 9.23
C GLU A 49 -3.43 2.50 8.80
N ILE A 50 -3.42 2.82 7.50
CA ILE A 50 -2.78 4.04 6.97
C ILE A 50 -3.52 5.27 7.50
N ARG A 51 -4.85 5.27 7.47
CA ARG A 51 -5.67 6.36 8.00
C ARG A 51 -5.43 6.57 9.50
N LYS A 52 -5.40 5.48 10.28
CA LYS A 52 -5.09 5.50 11.71
C LYS A 52 -3.71 6.08 12.00
N ARG A 53 -2.67 5.68 11.25
CA ARG A 53 -1.33 6.26 11.40
C ARG A 53 -1.28 7.73 11.04
N LYS A 54 -1.97 8.17 9.99
CA LYS A 54 -2.05 9.59 9.63
C LYS A 54 -2.67 10.43 10.74
N SER A 55 -3.69 9.94 11.44
CA SER A 55 -4.27 10.65 12.59
C SER A 55 -3.39 10.65 13.83
N GLU A 56 -2.62 9.59 14.07
CA GLU A 56 -1.72 9.49 15.23
C GLU A 56 -0.41 10.28 15.04
N SER A 57 0.08 10.43 13.80
CA SER A 57 1.26 11.23 13.49
C SER A 57 1.07 12.74 13.72
N GLY A 58 -0.18 13.19 13.84
CA GLY A 58 -0.54 14.56 14.20
C GLY A 58 -0.65 14.81 15.71
N LYS A 59 -0.42 13.80 16.56
CA LYS A 59 -0.49 13.90 18.03
C LYS A 59 0.88 13.78 18.73
N ARG A 60 1.97 14.20 18.08
CA ARG A 60 3.22 14.43 18.81
C ARG A 60 3.18 15.83 19.41
N ASN A 61 2.62 15.95 20.62
CA ASN A 61 2.88 17.10 21.49
C ASN A 61 3.79 16.61 22.65
N PRO A 62 4.91 17.28 22.94
CA PRO A 62 5.76 16.98 24.10
C PRO A 62 5.04 17.14 25.44
#